data_AF-A0A963RMA4-F1
#
_entry.id   AF-A0A963RMA4-F1
#
_cell.length_a   1.000
_cell.length_b   1.000
_cell.length_c   1.000
_cell.angle_alpha   90.00
_cell.angle_beta   90.00
_cell.angle_gamma   90.00
#
_symmetry.space_group_name_H-M   'P 1'
#
loop_
_entity.id
_entity.type
_entity.pdbx_description
1 polymer ?
#
loop_
_entity_poly.entity_id
_entity_poly.type
_entity_poly.pdbx_seq_one_letter_code
_entity_poly.pdbx_strand_id
1 'polypeptide(L)' 'SYGTYAICWQIQQAAALGLPYVYLGYWIAGSPKMAYKARFRPYELLGQQGWRAPETDLAPPAAA' A
#
# COMPACT_ATOMS: atom_id res chain seq x y z
N SER A 1 -1.74 -14.39 -2.91
CA SER A 1 -2.76 -13.93 -3.87
C SER A 1 -2.07 -13.29 -5.07
N TYR A 2 -2.72 -13.23 -6.24
CA TYR A 2 -2.15 -12.55 -7.41
C TYR A 2 -1.81 -11.08 -7.15
N GLY A 3 -2.62 -10.38 -6.33
CA GLY A 3 -2.36 -9.00 -5.93
C GLY A 3 -1.07 -8.82 -5.14
N THR A 4 -0.80 -9.69 -4.16
CA THR A 4 0.46 -9.67 -3.39
C THR A 4 1.67 -9.89 -4.30
N TYR A 5 1.59 -10.86 -5.22
CA TYR A 5 2.68 -11.14 -6.15
C TYR A 5 2.97 -9.95 -7.07
N ALA A 6 1.93 -9.32 -7.63
CA ALA A 6 2.07 -8.14 -8.47
C ALA A 6 2.80 -7.00 -7.74
N ILE A 7 2.47 -6.76 -6.46
CA ILE A 7 3.12 -5.72 -5.65
C ILE A 7 4.59 -6.06 -5.40
N CYS A 8 4.90 -7.30 -4.98
CA CYS A 8 6.28 -7.71 -4.77
C CYS A 8 7.11 -7.56 -6.05
N TRP A 9 6.55 -7.95 -7.19
CA TRP A 9 7.20 -7.78 -8.48
C TRP A 9 7.45 -6.30 -8.80
N GLN A 10 6.46 -5.43 -8.63
CA GLN A 10 6.62 -3.98 -8.85
C GLN A 10 7.70 -3.37 -7.94
N ILE A 11 7.78 -3.78 -6.67
CA ILE A 11 8.82 -3.35 -5.73
C ILE A 11 10.20 -3.79 -6.22
N GLN A 12 10.34 -5.04 -6.65
CA GLN A 12 11.62 -5.53 -7.19
C GLN A 12 12.04 -4.78 -8.45
N GLN A 13 11.09 -4.48 -9.36
CA GLN A 13 11.39 -3.69 -10.55
C GLN A 13 11.82 -2.26 -10.20
N ALA A 14 11.12 -1.60 -9.28
CA ALA A 14 11.51 -0.27 -8.83
C ALA A 14 12.90 -0.25 -8.20
N ALA A 15 13.22 -1.25 -7.36
CA ALA A 15 14.55 -1.40 -6.77
C ALA A 15 15.63 -1.60 -7.85
N ALA A 16 15.38 -2.45 -8.85
CA ALA A 16 16.31 -2.67 -9.96
C ALA A 16 16.54 -1.41 -10.81
N LEU A 17 15.52 -0.54 -10.92
CA LEU A 17 15.59 0.74 -11.64
C LEU A 17 16.10 1.91 -10.77
N GLY A 18 16.39 1.68 -9.47
CA GLY A 18 16.79 2.74 -8.55
C GLY A 18 15.68 3.75 -8.25
N LEU A 19 14.41 3.37 -8.42
CA LEU A 19 13.27 4.22 -8.14
C LEU A 19 12.92 4.19 -6.64
N PRO A 20 12.76 5.36 -5.99
CA PRO A 20 12.53 5.41 -4.55
C PRO A 20 11.11 5.01 -4.12
N TYR A 21 10.13 5.02 -5.04
CA TYR A 21 8.72 4.81 -4.73
C TYR A 21 7.99 3.94 -5.75
N VAL A 22 7.03 3.16 -5.26
CA VAL A 22 6.05 2.42 -6.07
C VAL A 22 4.65 2.97 -5.78
N TYR A 23 3.99 3.50 -6.80
CA TYR A 23 2.61 3.95 -6.68
C TYR A 23 1.64 2.77 -6.81
N LEU A 24 1.04 2.36 -5.69
CA LEU A 24 0.12 1.22 -5.63
C LEU A 24 -1.34 1.57 -6.00
N GLY A 25 -1.60 2.80 -6.43
CA GLY A 25 -2.92 3.30 -6.80
C GLY A 25 -3.81 3.64 -5.59
N TYR A 26 -5.07 3.96 -5.86
CA TYR A 26 -6.04 4.31 -4.82
C TYR A 26 -6.36 3.12 -3.92
N TRP A 27 -6.75 3.42 -2.67
CA TRP A 27 -7.16 2.46 -1.66
C TRP A 27 -8.55 2.82 -1.14
N ILE A 28 -9.44 1.84 -1.05
CA ILE A 28 -10.78 2.01 -0.48
C ILE A 28 -10.78 1.38 0.91
N ALA A 29 -10.99 2.22 1.93
CA ALA A 29 -11.13 1.75 3.31
C ALA A 29 -12.27 0.73 3.44
N GLY A 30 -12.00 -0.38 4.13
CA GLY A 30 -13.00 -1.44 4.36
C GLY A 30 -13.19 -2.45 3.23
N SER A 31 -12.49 -2.34 2.10
CA SER A 31 -12.58 -3.37 1.03
C SER A 31 -11.70 -4.59 1.34
N PRO A 32 -12.27 -5.79 1.55
CA PRO A 32 -11.49 -7.01 1.84
C PRO A 32 -10.54 -7.38 0.70
N LYS A 33 -10.91 -7.06 -0.55
CA LYS A 33 -10.08 -7.28 -1.73
C LYS A 33 -8.86 -6.36 -1.80
N MET A 34 -8.82 -5.26 -1.04
CA MET A 34 -7.72 -4.28 -1.07
C MET A 34 -6.96 -4.18 0.26
N ALA A 35 -7.39 -4.92 1.29
CA ALA A 35 -6.75 -4.97 2.60
C ALA A 35 -5.29 -5.45 2.54
N TYR A 36 -4.91 -6.23 1.52
CA TYR A 36 -3.55 -6.74 1.38
C TYR A 36 -2.50 -5.65 1.07
N LYS A 37 -2.90 -4.54 0.43
CA LYS A 37 -1.99 -3.41 0.12
C LYS A 37 -1.45 -2.76 1.40
N ALA A 38 -2.28 -2.71 2.43
CA ALA A 38 -1.94 -2.14 3.73
C ALA A 38 -1.03 -3.04 4.57
N ARG A 39 -0.48 -4.14 4.02
CA ARG A 39 0.52 -5.00 4.71
C ARG A 39 1.96 -4.66 4.30
N PHE A 40 2.15 -3.93 3.21
CA PHE A 40 3.47 -3.51 2.77
C PHE A 40 3.89 -2.26 3.54
N ARG A 41 5.10 -2.28 4.11
CA ARG A 41 5.68 -1.20 4.92
C ARG A 41 7.13 -0.99 4.46
N PRO A 42 7.66 0.25 4.52
CA PRO A 42 6.93 1.51 4.77
C PRO A 42 6.05 1.93 3.57
N TYR A 43 5.00 2.72 3.80
CA TYR A 43 4.19 3.34 2.74
C TYR A 43 3.69 4.71 3.19
N GLU A 44 3.17 5.50 2.25
CA GLU A 44 2.56 6.81 2.50
C GLU A 44 1.17 6.87 1.84
N LEU A 45 0.31 7.75 2.35
CA LEU A 45 -1.03 7.99 1.84
C LEU A 45 -1.10 9.42 1.30
N LEU A 46 -1.56 9.57 0.05
CA LEU A 46 -1.86 10.89 -0.53
C LEU A 46 -3.29 11.30 -0.17
N GLY A 47 -3.41 12.29 0.72
CA GLY A 47 -4.68 12.93 1.08
C GLY A 47 -4.77 14.36 0.56
N GLN A 48 -5.83 15.08 0.96
CA GLN A 48 -6.01 16.49 0.59
C GLN A 48 -4.87 17.40 1.06
N GLN A 49 -4.23 17.07 2.18
CA GLN A 49 -3.10 17.82 2.74
C GLN A 49 -1.74 17.34 2.22
N GLY A 50 -1.70 16.46 1.22
CA GLY A 50 -0.48 15.89 0.68
C GLY A 50 -0.17 14.49 1.21
N TRP A 51 1.09 14.09 1.09
CA TRP A 51 1.60 12.79 1.53
C TRP A 51 1.74 12.77 3.06
N ARG A 52 1.20 11.71 3.68
CA ARG A 52 1.36 11.46 5.11
C ARG A 52 1.75 10.02 5.36
N ALA A 53 2.54 9.79 6.40
CA ALA A 53 2.71 8.46 6.94
C ALA A 53 1.34 7.90 7.37
N PRO A 54 1.10 6.59 7.23
CA PRO A 54 -0.05 5.97 7.85
C PRO A 54 0.02 6.25 9.35
N GLU A 55 -1.08 6.71 9.96
CA GLU A 55 -1.21 6.66 11.41
C GLU A 55 -0.88 5.24 11.84
N THR A 56 0.01 5.10 12.82
CA THR A 56 0.65 3.84 13.27
C THR A 56 -0.31 2.69 13.53
N ASP A 57 -1.62 2.94 13.56
CA ASP A 57 -2.65 1.97 13.87
C ASP A 57 -3.82 1.95 12.87
N LEU A 58 -3.53 1.97 11.56
CA LEU A 58 -4.43 1.31 10.60
C LEU A 58 -4.31 -0.22 10.77
N ALA A 59 -4.62 -0.73 11.96
CA ALA A 59 -5.21 -2.05 12.07
C ALA A 59 -6.40 -2.07 11.08
N PRO A 60 -6.53 -3.09 10.21
CA PRO A 60 -7.75 -3.19 9.43
C PRO A 60 -8.91 -3.15 10.42
N PRO A 61 -9.99 -2.36 10.20
CA PRO A 61 -11.18 -2.55 10.99
C PRO A 61 -11.50 -4.04 10.91
N ALA A 62 -11.46 -4.71 12.06
CA ALA A 62 -11.82 -6.10 12.16
C ALA A 62 -13.18 -6.22 11.47
N ALA A 63 -13.26 -7.16 10.53
CA ALA A 63 -14.54 -7.51 9.93
C ALA A 63 -15.48 -7.86 11.09
N ALA A 64 -16.41 -6.94 11.38
CA ALA A 64 -17.57 -7.18 12.21
C ALA A 64 -18.66 -7.82 11.35
#